data_AF-A0A6A3NSU9-F1
#
_entry.id   AF-A0A6A3NSU9-F1
#
_cell.length_a   1.000
_cell.length_b   1.000
_cell.length_c   1.000
_cell.angle_alpha   90.00
_cell.angle_beta   90.00
_cell.angle_gamma   90.00
#
_symmetry.space_group_name_H-M   'P 1'
#
loop_
_entity.id
_entity.type
_entity.pdbx_description
1 polymer ?
#
loop_
_entity_poly.entity_id
_entity_poly.type
_entity_poly.pdbx_seq_one_letter_code
_entity_poly.pdbx_strand_id
1 'polypeptide(L)'
;MEHLPDGLLAQLFALLSARDVLQLSSTCRALSVSSLCVQQALQRVITRQFGDVASFLPAASDHWPRSLAVLRGAEMLRIKELLARSSAHSFEDAALCAPSSVVVSRAWLGAYKKRCQAFEQYLLQFRRTKRQQRRQNAAKKRDVVGVEKLKIAANSSLREAGAMIVCAHDALLPAAQCVGRSRRAIVSGDVFREIAVYAPELRGFALRSCCDCTTCVLEQEARELEAEEKKRARFDGEIAGSEVMLELLQRKNGYPNGLFSPVDTAGSRQQQLAPHLSVNGRSKYATYFLVPKKWLNKWRKFVRSQGDDAPGPVLNAELVCLSHQKTIVPPYISMFLSGFSLDQSLRATQAIGTSPARQYEIVTFGEWEALYDRYCAEFAVGFDVINGAYHWRTQECQICNYGMGGGPSSNQPNSRR
;
A
#
# COMPACT_ATOMS: atom_id res chain seq x y z
N MET A 1 38.31 43.00 -9.98
CA MET A 1 37.79 42.31 -8.77
C MET A 1 38.85 42.16 -7.68
N GLU A 2 40.14 42.04 -8.01
CA GLU A 2 41.26 41.89 -7.05
C GLU A 2 41.48 43.07 -6.09
N HIS A 3 40.90 44.25 -6.39
CA HIS A 3 41.02 45.46 -5.57
C HIS A 3 39.68 46.00 -5.07
N LEU A 4 38.62 45.17 -5.05
CA LEU A 4 37.35 45.61 -4.50
C LEU A 4 37.48 45.82 -2.98
N PRO A 5 37.16 47.01 -2.45
CA PRO A 5 37.05 47.24 -1.02
C PRO A 5 36.08 46.24 -0.38
N ASP A 6 36.37 45.80 0.84
CA ASP A 6 35.54 44.84 1.58
C ASP A 6 34.06 45.26 1.69
N GLY A 7 33.79 46.57 1.62
CA GLY A 7 32.43 47.13 1.63
C GLY A 7 31.64 46.77 0.37
N LEU A 8 32.25 46.93 -0.81
CA LEU A 8 31.62 46.63 -2.10
C LEU A 8 31.47 45.11 -2.29
N LEU A 9 32.46 44.33 -1.85
CA LEU A 9 32.37 42.86 -1.91
C LEU A 9 31.24 42.33 -1.01
N ALA A 10 31.07 42.88 0.18
CA ALA A 10 29.96 42.52 1.07
C ALA A 10 28.59 42.89 0.47
N GLN A 11 28.47 44.03 -0.20
CA GLN A 11 27.24 44.41 -0.90
C GLN A 11 26.92 43.45 -2.04
N LEU A 12 27.91 43.06 -2.82
CA LEU A 12 27.73 42.07 -3.89
C LEU A 12 27.29 40.72 -3.33
N PHE A 13 27.94 40.23 -2.27
CA PHE A 13 27.55 38.97 -1.63
C PHE A 13 26.16 39.03 -0.97
N ALA A 14 25.69 40.19 -0.51
CA ALA A 14 24.34 40.32 0.05
C ALA A 14 23.22 40.14 -1.01
N LEU A 15 23.57 40.29 -2.29
CA LEU A 15 22.67 40.09 -3.43
C LEU A 15 22.69 38.65 -3.97
N LEU A 16 23.57 37.80 -3.44
CA LEU A 16 23.84 36.46 -3.95
C LEU A 16 23.50 35.40 -2.89
N SER A 17 23.01 34.25 -3.33
CA SER A 17 22.90 33.09 -2.43
C SER A 17 24.30 32.51 -2.17
N ALA A 18 24.46 31.73 -1.10
CA ALA A 18 25.69 31.02 -0.77
C ALA A 18 26.13 30.10 -1.92
N ARG A 19 25.19 29.60 -2.73
CA ARG A 19 25.46 28.81 -3.93
C ARG A 19 26.08 29.68 -5.03
N ASP A 20 25.56 30.87 -5.26
CA ASP A 20 26.08 31.79 -6.26
C ASP A 20 27.46 32.31 -5.87
N VAL A 21 27.67 32.61 -4.57
CA VAL A 21 29.00 32.97 -4.06
C VAL A 21 29.99 31.81 -4.19
N LEU A 22 29.55 30.56 -3.96
CA LEU A 22 30.40 29.39 -4.20
C LEU A 22 30.78 29.30 -5.69
N GLN A 23 29.81 29.42 -6.59
CA GLN A 23 30.06 29.37 -8.03
C GLN A 23 31.01 30.48 -8.46
N LEU A 24 30.78 31.71 -8.00
CA LEU A 24 31.65 32.85 -8.24
C LEU A 24 33.08 32.61 -7.75
N SER A 25 33.24 32.14 -6.50
CA SER A 25 34.57 31.83 -5.93
C SER A 25 35.28 30.66 -6.62
N SER A 26 34.53 29.70 -7.18
CA SER A 26 35.10 28.59 -7.95
C SER A 26 35.61 29.01 -9.33
N THR A 27 34.95 30.00 -9.95
CA THR A 27 35.31 30.52 -11.28
C THR A 27 36.36 31.64 -11.22
N CYS A 28 36.43 32.37 -10.11
CA CYS A 28 37.32 33.52 -9.95
C CYS A 28 38.35 33.28 -8.83
N ARG A 29 39.60 32.97 -9.20
CA ARG A 29 40.69 32.72 -8.24
C ARG A 29 40.94 33.88 -7.26
N ALA A 30 40.71 35.11 -7.71
CA ALA A 30 40.81 36.32 -6.89
C ALA A 30 39.84 36.33 -5.70
N LEU A 31 38.74 35.58 -5.78
CA LEU A 31 37.72 35.45 -4.74
C LEU A 31 37.87 34.14 -3.95
N SER A 32 39.11 33.71 -3.73
CA SER A 32 39.38 32.56 -2.87
C SER A 32 38.74 32.74 -1.49
N VAL A 33 38.00 31.73 -1.04
CA VAL A 33 37.31 31.71 0.27
C VAL A 33 38.29 31.79 1.44
N SER A 34 39.57 31.49 1.21
CA SER A 34 40.65 31.64 2.18
C SER A 34 41.16 33.08 2.31
N SER A 35 40.80 33.98 1.39
CA SER A 35 41.22 35.38 1.42
C SER A 35 40.53 36.15 2.55
N LEU A 36 41.29 37.01 3.22
CA LEU A 36 40.80 37.82 4.34
C LEU A 36 39.65 38.76 3.91
N CYS A 37 39.73 39.36 2.72
CA CYS A 37 38.69 40.26 2.21
C CYS A 37 37.35 39.52 2.00
N VAL A 38 37.41 38.30 1.46
CA VAL A 38 36.24 37.42 1.26
C VAL A 38 35.64 36.99 2.59
N GLN A 39 36.48 36.63 3.57
CA GLN A 39 36.04 36.27 4.92
C GLN A 39 35.37 37.44 5.65
N GLN A 40 35.91 38.66 5.53
CA GLN A 40 35.31 39.85 6.10
C GLN A 40 33.99 40.23 5.41
N ALA A 41 33.91 40.08 4.09
CA ALA A 41 32.68 40.28 3.35
C ALA A 41 31.59 39.28 3.79
N LEU A 42 31.92 37.99 3.88
CA LEU A 42 31.01 36.95 4.39
C LEU A 42 30.54 37.25 5.81
N GLN A 43 31.45 37.68 6.69
CA GLN A 43 31.09 38.09 8.05
C GLN A 43 30.05 39.20 8.05
N ARG A 44 30.26 40.25 7.25
CA ARG A 44 29.34 41.39 7.16
C ARG A 44 27.96 40.98 6.65
N VAL A 45 27.91 40.10 5.64
CA VAL A 45 26.63 39.58 5.12
C VAL A 45 25.89 38.79 6.19
N ILE A 46 26.56 37.84 6.84
CA ILE A 46 25.95 37.00 7.88
C ILE A 46 25.39 37.85 9.03
N THR A 47 26.15 38.84 9.52
CA THR A 47 25.72 39.62 10.68
C THR A 47 24.71 40.71 10.35
N ARG A 48 24.76 41.29 9.14
CA ARG A 48 23.82 42.36 8.75
C ARG A 48 22.51 41.82 8.17
N GLN A 49 22.58 40.86 7.26
CA GLN A 49 21.41 40.37 6.52
C GLN A 49 20.66 39.26 7.26
N PHE A 50 21.40 38.42 8.00
CA PHE A 50 20.84 37.31 8.76
C PHE A 50 20.96 37.51 10.27
N GLY A 51 21.16 38.76 10.72
CA GLY A 51 21.37 39.08 12.14
C GLY A 51 20.20 38.69 13.03
N ASP A 52 18.98 38.67 12.49
CA ASP A 52 17.76 38.18 13.15
C ASP A 52 17.85 36.70 13.54
N VAL A 53 18.30 35.85 12.61
CA VAL A 53 18.40 34.39 12.80
C VAL A 53 19.77 33.91 13.27
N ALA A 54 20.81 34.73 13.10
CA ALA A 54 22.21 34.41 13.39
C ALA A 54 22.83 35.34 14.45
N SER A 55 22.03 36.02 15.27
CA SER A 55 22.46 36.93 16.35
C SER A 55 23.51 36.34 17.31
N PHE A 56 23.52 35.02 17.45
CA PHE A 56 24.47 34.27 18.27
C PHE A 56 25.86 34.08 17.65
N LEU A 57 26.09 34.59 16.43
CA LEU A 57 27.37 34.62 15.74
C LEU A 57 27.89 36.07 15.70
N PRO A 58 28.33 36.65 16.83
CA PRO A 58 28.76 38.03 16.85
C PRO A 58 30.02 38.22 16.00
N ALA A 59 30.10 39.36 15.31
CA ALA A 59 31.23 39.74 14.44
C ALA A 59 32.58 39.69 15.16
N ALA A 60 32.61 40.06 16.44
CA ALA A 60 33.81 40.11 17.27
C ALA A 60 34.28 38.74 17.79
N SER A 61 33.54 37.66 17.55
CA SER A 61 33.91 36.33 18.05
C SER A 61 34.77 35.57 17.06
N ASP A 62 35.96 35.16 17.46
CA ASP A 62 36.84 34.30 16.67
C ASP A 62 36.47 32.80 16.74
N HIS A 63 35.29 32.47 17.27
CA HIS A 63 34.91 31.07 17.54
C HIS A 63 34.19 30.38 16.39
N TRP A 64 33.80 31.12 15.34
CA TRP A 64 33.11 30.57 14.19
C TRP A 64 33.84 30.89 12.87
N PRO A 65 33.82 29.99 11.88
CA PRO A 65 34.54 30.19 10.62
C PRO A 65 33.77 31.11 9.67
N ARG A 66 34.43 32.13 9.10
CA ARG A 66 33.87 33.04 8.09
C ARG A 66 33.82 32.35 6.73
N SER A 67 32.91 31.40 6.59
CA SER A 67 32.88 30.45 5.50
C SER A 67 31.53 30.40 4.81
N LEU A 68 31.53 29.94 3.56
CA LEU A 68 30.29 29.69 2.80
C LEU A 68 29.36 28.68 3.48
N ALA A 69 29.91 27.75 4.26
CA ALA A 69 29.11 26.81 5.04
C ALA A 69 28.29 27.51 6.15
N VAL A 70 28.86 28.56 6.78
CA VAL A 70 28.13 29.36 7.77
C VAL A 70 27.11 30.27 7.10
N LEU A 71 27.45 30.89 5.96
CA LEU A 71 26.49 31.65 5.17
C LEU A 71 25.30 30.77 4.76
N ARG A 72 25.56 29.58 4.22
CA ARG A 72 24.50 28.61 3.88
C ARG A 72 23.68 28.22 5.11
N GLY A 73 24.32 28.02 6.25
CA GLY A 73 23.62 27.75 7.51
C GLY A 73 22.67 28.88 7.90
N ALA A 74 23.08 30.14 7.74
CA ALA A 74 22.26 31.32 8.03
C ALA A 74 21.03 31.38 7.10
N GLU A 75 21.21 31.13 5.80
CA GLU A 75 20.09 31.00 4.85
C GLU A 75 19.10 29.90 5.27
N MET A 76 19.60 28.75 5.73
CA MET A 76 18.75 27.65 6.19
C MET A 76 17.97 28.00 7.45
N LEU A 77 18.56 28.77 8.37
CA LEU A 77 17.87 29.27 9.55
C LEU A 77 16.78 30.29 9.19
N ARG A 78 17.05 31.16 8.21
CA ARG A 78 16.05 32.10 7.68
C ARG A 78 14.85 31.35 7.09
N ILE A 79 15.08 30.34 6.25
CA ILE A 79 13.97 29.52 5.73
C ILE A 79 13.24 28.78 6.84
N LYS A 80 13.97 28.24 7.83
CA LYS A 80 13.35 27.57 8.99
C LYS A 80 12.38 28.51 9.71
N GLU A 81 12.78 29.76 9.91
CA GLU A 81 11.94 30.77 10.54
C GLU A 81 10.72 31.12 9.68
N LEU A 82 10.90 31.32 8.37
CA LEU A 82 9.78 31.56 7.44
C LEU A 82 8.75 30.41 7.47
N LEU A 83 9.23 29.16 7.45
CA LEU A 83 8.38 27.97 7.55
C LEU A 83 7.77 27.76 8.94
N ALA A 84 8.33 28.36 9.99
CA ALA A 84 7.75 28.30 11.34
C ALA A 84 6.68 29.38 11.54
N ARG A 85 6.85 30.55 10.92
CA ARG A 85 5.89 31.66 10.93
C ARG A 85 4.72 31.43 9.97
N SER A 86 4.93 30.64 8.91
CA SER A 86 3.91 30.29 7.94
C SER A 86 3.34 28.90 8.24
N SER A 87 2.02 28.83 8.45
CA SER A 87 1.32 27.54 8.47
C SER A 87 1.28 26.96 7.05
N ALA A 88 1.89 25.79 6.86
CA ALA A 88 1.65 24.99 5.67
C ALA A 88 0.30 24.29 5.82
N HIS A 89 -0.61 24.52 4.87
CA HIS A 89 -1.97 23.96 4.90
C HIS A 89 -2.02 22.67 4.09
N SER A 90 -2.99 21.82 4.40
CA SER A 90 -3.28 20.66 3.55
C SER A 90 -3.91 21.14 2.24
N PHE A 91 -3.76 20.39 1.16
CA PHE A 91 -4.36 20.77 -0.12
C PHE A 91 -5.89 20.71 -0.07
N GLU A 92 -6.44 19.86 0.80
CA GLU A 92 -7.86 19.75 1.11
C GLU A 92 -8.44 21.07 1.66
N ASP A 93 -7.60 21.93 2.26
CA ASP A 93 -7.99 23.24 2.81
C ASP A 93 -7.82 24.38 1.78
N ALA A 94 -7.67 24.06 0.49
CA ALA A 94 -7.41 25.05 -0.57
C ALA A 94 -8.43 26.20 -0.59
N ALA A 95 -9.71 25.90 -0.31
CA ALA A 95 -10.78 26.89 -0.30
C ALA A 95 -10.61 27.97 0.79
N LEU A 96 -9.87 27.66 1.86
CA LEU A 96 -9.59 28.58 2.98
C LEU A 96 -8.32 29.41 2.75
N CYS A 97 -7.54 29.09 1.71
CA CYS A 97 -6.25 29.71 1.45
C CYS A 97 -6.39 30.94 0.53
N ALA A 98 -5.48 31.91 0.70
CA ALA A 98 -5.44 33.08 -0.17
C ALA A 98 -5.14 32.66 -1.63
N PRO A 99 -5.72 33.33 -2.65
CA PRO A 99 -5.46 33.02 -4.06
C PRO A 99 -3.99 33.18 -4.48
N SER A 100 -3.21 33.98 -3.74
CA SER A 100 -1.77 34.17 -3.93
C SER A 100 -0.93 33.00 -3.41
N SER A 101 -1.55 31.97 -2.83
CA SER A 101 -0.85 30.80 -2.29
C SER A 101 -0.31 29.89 -3.40
N VAL A 102 0.66 29.06 -3.02
CA VAL A 102 1.38 28.17 -3.92
C VAL A 102 1.32 26.74 -3.39
N VAL A 103 1.03 25.80 -4.28
CA VAL A 103 1.05 24.36 -4.03
C VAL A 103 2.47 23.84 -4.19
N VAL A 104 2.97 23.16 -3.17
CA VAL A 104 4.31 22.59 -3.10
C VAL A 104 4.26 21.14 -2.57
N SER A 105 5.35 20.40 -2.73
CA SER A 105 5.45 19.03 -2.19
C SER A 105 5.60 19.05 -0.66
N ARG A 106 4.73 18.31 0.05
CA ARG A 106 4.83 18.14 1.50
C ARG A 106 6.11 17.40 1.92
N ALA A 107 6.55 16.44 1.12
CA ALA A 107 7.81 15.76 1.38
C ALA A 107 9.01 16.67 1.19
N TRP A 108 8.97 17.60 0.24
CA TRP A 108 10.00 18.62 0.10
C TRP A 108 10.08 19.44 1.39
N LEU A 109 8.95 19.96 1.90
CA LEU A 109 8.91 20.72 3.16
C LEU A 109 9.48 19.91 4.33
N GLY A 110 9.12 18.62 4.44
CA GLY A 110 9.62 17.73 5.48
C GLY A 110 11.13 17.47 5.38
N ALA A 111 11.63 17.15 4.18
CA ALA A 111 13.05 16.92 3.92
C ALA A 111 13.86 18.20 4.18
N TYR A 112 13.32 19.35 3.78
CA TYR A 112 13.97 20.64 3.99
C TYR A 112 14.03 21.01 5.47
N LYS A 113 12.95 20.81 6.23
CA LYS A 113 12.92 21.03 7.68
C LYS A 113 14.00 20.21 8.41
N LYS A 114 14.18 18.94 8.02
CA LYS A 114 15.26 18.09 8.56
C LYS A 114 16.65 18.63 8.23
N ARG A 115 16.83 19.18 7.01
CA ARG A 115 18.08 19.82 6.61
C ARG A 115 18.35 21.11 7.39
N CYS A 116 17.33 21.95 7.60
CA CYS A 116 17.43 23.13 8.45
C CYS A 116 17.90 22.78 9.87
N GLN A 117 17.37 21.69 10.46
CA GLN A 117 17.80 21.22 11.79
C GLN A 117 19.28 20.80 11.81
N ALA A 118 19.77 20.13 10.77
CA ALA A 118 21.18 19.75 10.69
C ALA A 118 22.11 20.99 10.63
N PHE A 119 21.75 22.01 9.84
CA PHE A 119 22.50 23.26 9.79
C PHE A 119 22.41 24.06 11.09
N GLU A 120 21.25 24.06 11.75
CA GLU A 120 21.11 24.65 13.08
C GLU A 120 22.04 24.00 14.09
N GLN A 121 22.07 22.66 14.16
CA GLN A 121 22.99 21.93 15.04
C GLN A 121 24.46 22.25 14.74
N TYR A 122 24.81 22.35 13.46
CA TYR A 122 26.13 22.78 13.02
C TYR A 122 26.45 24.20 13.49
N LEU A 123 25.54 25.16 13.38
CA LEU A 123 25.79 26.54 13.80
C LEU A 123 25.81 26.70 15.33
N LEU A 124 24.98 25.94 16.05
CA LEU A 124 24.92 25.97 17.52
C LEU A 124 26.24 25.54 18.18
N GLN A 125 27.10 24.77 17.49
CA GLN A 125 28.41 24.41 18.02
C GLN A 125 29.29 25.64 18.31
N PHE A 126 29.05 26.75 17.60
CA PHE A 126 29.81 27.99 17.75
C PHE A 126 29.30 28.91 18.87
N ARG A 127 28.16 28.59 19.49
CA ARG A 127 27.71 29.29 20.71
C ARG A 127 28.57 28.97 21.94
N ARG A 128 29.36 27.91 21.89
CA ARG A 128 30.12 27.38 23.05
C ARG A 128 31.53 27.97 23.09
N THR A 129 32.01 28.29 24.28
CA THR A 129 33.39 28.75 24.49
C THR A 129 34.40 27.64 24.13
N LYS A 130 35.64 28.01 23.75
CA LYS A 130 36.73 27.06 23.45
C LYS A 130 36.90 25.97 24.53
N ARG A 131 36.62 26.29 25.81
CA ARG A 131 36.71 25.36 26.95
C ARG A 131 35.58 24.30 26.94
N GLN A 132 34.37 24.67 26.55
CA GLN A 132 33.24 23.73 26.38
C GLN A 132 33.38 22.89 25.10
N GLN A 133 33.92 23.47 24.04
CA GLN A 133 34.14 22.78 22.76
C GLN A 133 35.20 21.67 22.87
N ARG A 134 36.29 21.89 23.64
CA ARG A 134 37.30 20.85 23.93
C ARG A 134 36.72 19.63 24.67
N ARG A 135 35.81 19.86 25.63
CA ARG A 135 35.15 18.77 26.37
C ARG A 135 34.22 17.92 25.48
N GLN A 136 33.57 18.52 24.48
CA GLN A 136 32.73 17.78 23.54
C GLN A 136 33.49 17.15 22.39
N ASN A 137 34.57 17.77 21.90
CA ASN A 137 35.41 17.19 20.85
C ASN A 137 36.12 15.91 21.33
N ALA A 138 36.40 15.79 22.63
CA ALA A 138 36.85 14.54 23.25
C ALA A 138 35.78 13.43 23.22
N ALA A 139 34.48 13.78 23.22
CA ALA A 139 33.36 12.84 23.21
C ALA A 139 32.81 12.51 21.80
N LYS A 140 33.11 13.32 20.78
CA LYS A 140 32.50 13.26 19.43
C LYS A 140 33.41 12.75 18.29
N LYS A 141 34.44 11.95 18.60
CA LYS A 141 35.34 11.39 17.56
C LYS A 141 34.65 10.48 16.50
N ARG A 142 33.35 10.19 16.60
CA ARG A 142 32.58 9.40 15.61
C ARG A 142 31.73 10.20 14.61
N ASP A 143 31.52 11.51 14.78
CA ASP A 143 30.52 12.29 13.99
C ASP A 143 31.10 13.22 12.90
N VAL A 144 32.42 13.36 12.81
CA VAL A 144 33.08 14.35 11.93
C VAL A 144 32.87 14.05 10.43
N VAL A 145 32.62 12.78 10.08
CA VAL A 145 32.37 12.32 8.70
C VAL A 145 31.01 12.82 8.15
N GLY A 146 30.06 13.17 9.02
CA GLY A 146 28.74 13.69 8.60
C GLY A 146 28.74 15.17 8.21
N VAL A 147 29.64 15.97 8.78
CA VAL A 147 29.70 17.43 8.58
C VAL A 147 30.33 17.80 7.23
N GLU A 148 31.26 16.98 6.72
CA GLU A 148 31.78 17.17 5.36
C GLU A 148 30.76 16.80 4.27
N LYS A 149 29.82 15.88 4.51
CA LYS A 149 28.72 15.58 3.57
C LYS A 149 27.65 16.68 3.53
N LEU A 150 27.61 17.59 4.51
CA LEU A 150 26.80 18.80 4.51
C LEU A 150 27.38 19.92 3.62
N LYS A 151 28.61 19.74 3.08
CA LYS A 151 29.26 20.65 2.14
C LYS A 151 28.48 20.70 0.83
N ILE A 152 27.47 21.58 0.77
CA ILE A 152 26.84 22.07 -0.47
C ILE A 152 26.59 20.91 -1.48
N ALA A 153 26.21 19.73 -0.96
CA ALA A 153 26.08 18.55 -1.78
C ALA A 153 24.88 18.72 -2.70
N ALA A 154 24.99 18.20 -3.92
CA ALA A 154 23.95 18.24 -4.93
C ALA A 154 22.60 17.84 -4.31
N ASN A 155 21.61 18.73 -4.43
CA ASN A 155 20.29 18.62 -3.79
C ASN A 155 19.41 17.52 -4.42
N SER A 156 19.97 16.38 -4.85
CA SER A 156 19.26 15.31 -5.57
C SER A 156 18.04 14.82 -4.77
N SER A 157 18.20 14.55 -3.48
CA SER A 157 17.11 14.08 -2.61
C SER A 157 16.00 15.13 -2.43
N LEU A 158 16.34 16.42 -2.43
CA LEU A 158 15.34 17.50 -2.35
C LEU A 158 14.64 17.69 -3.70
N ARG A 159 15.37 17.57 -4.81
CA ARG A 159 14.80 17.62 -6.16
C ARG A 159 13.82 16.48 -6.38
N GLU A 160 14.17 15.26 -5.97
CA GLU A 160 13.28 14.09 -5.98
C GLU A 160 12.05 14.32 -5.10
N ALA A 161 12.24 14.81 -3.87
CA ALA A 161 11.12 15.10 -2.98
C ALA A 161 10.16 16.17 -3.56
N GLY A 162 10.70 17.19 -4.24
CA GLY A 162 9.93 18.22 -4.94
C GLY A 162 9.18 17.69 -6.17
N ALA A 163 9.79 16.76 -6.90
CA ALA A 163 9.21 16.14 -8.10
C ALA A 163 8.07 15.15 -7.79
N MET A 164 7.86 14.73 -6.54
CA MET A 164 6.81 13.75 -6.21
C MET A 164 5.38 14.21 -6.45
N ILE A 165 5.14 15.50 -6.66
CA ILE A 165 3.84 16.05 -7.05
C ILE A 165 3.77 16.45 -8.52
N VAL A 166 4.81 16.14 -9.29
CA VAL A 166 4.96 16.54 -10.70
C VAL A 166 5.01 15.28 -11.54
N CYS A 167 4.21 15.23 -12.61
CA CYS A 167 4.22 14.12 -13.55
C CYS A 167 5.32 14.30 -14.62
N ALA A 168 5.49 13.31 -15.49
CA ALA A 168 6.46 13.38 -16.59
C ALA A 168 6.18 14.51 -17.60
N HIS A 169 4.95 15.04 -17.64
CA HIS A 169 4.55 16.16 -18.49
C HIS A 169 4.87 17.54 -17.86
N ASP A 170 5.64 17.59 -16.77
CA ASP A 170 5.99 18.81 -16.01
C ASP A 170 4.76 19.56 -15.46
N ALA A 171 3.64 18.85 -15.29
CA ALA A 171 2.40 19.33 -14.69
C ALA A 171 2.15 18.64 -13.34
N LEU A 172 1.15 19.09 -12.58
CA LEU A 172 0.79 18.44 -11.33
C LEU A 172 0.29 17.01 -11.57
N LEU A 173 0.90 16.06 -10.86
CA LEU A 173 0.43 14.67 -10.82
C LEU A 173 -0.99 14.62 -10.25
N PRO A 174 -1.94 13.84 -10.80
CA PRO A 174 -3.32 13.79 -10.31
C PRO A 174 -3.45 13.56 -8.80
N ALA A 175 -4.42 14.22 -8.15
CA ALA A 175 -4.54 14.24 -6.69
C ALA A 175 -4.79 12.84 -6.12
N ALA A 176 -5.52 12.00 -6.88
CA ALA A 176 -5.76 10.61 -6.56
C ALA A 176 -4.47 9.77 -6.45
N GLN A 177 -3.40 10.17 -7.14
CA GLN A 177 -2.09 9.51 -7.11
C GLN A 177 -1.15 10.09 -6.03
N CYS A 178 -1.52 11.23 -5.43
CA CYS A 178 -0.75 11.91 -4.39
C CYS A 178 -1.01 11.32 -2.98
N VAL A 179 -0.58 10.08 -2.72
CA VAL A 179 -0.76 9.40 -1.43
C VAL A 179 0.48 9.44 -0.51
N GLY A 180 0.26 9.46 0.80
CA GLY A 180 1.32 9.38 1.80
C GLY A 180 2.36 10.52 1.69
N ARG A 181 3.57 10.21 1.23
CA ARG A 181 4.68 11.18 1.12
C ARG A 181 4.56 12.10 -0.09
N SER A 182 3.82 11.73 -1.14
CA SER A 182 3.59 12.57 -2.32
C SER A 182 2.42 13.55 -2.16
N ARG A 183 1.95 13.78 -0.92
CA ARG A 183 0.89 14.76 -0.66
C ARG A 183 1.33 16.18 -1.00
N ARG A 184 0.36 16.96 -1.47
CA ARG A 184 0.48 18.39 -1.72
C ARG A 184 0.34 19.17 -0.41
N ALA A 185 0.99 20.32 -0.33
CA ALA A 185 0.85 21.28 0.75
C ALA A 185 0.72 22.68 0.15
N ILE A 186 0.03 23.59 0.85
CA ILE A 186 -0.16 24.97 0.42
C ILE A 186 0.67 25.88 1.33
N VAL A 187 1.44 26.77 0.71
CA VAL A 187 2.20 27.83 1.40
C VAL A 187 1.82 29.19 0.85
N SER A 188 1.94 30.24 1.66
CA SER A 188 1.73 31.61 1.18
C SER A 188 2.70 31.94 0.02
N GLY A 189 2.23 32.69 -0.98
CA GLY A 189 3.06 33.12 -2.10
C GLY A 189 4.24 34.00 -1.69
N ASP A 190 4.10 34.82 -0.66
CA ASP A 190 5.20 35.65 -0.14
C ASP A 190 6.32 34.78 0.43
N VAL A 191 5.94 33.78 1.22
CA VAL A 191 6.85 32.81 1.83
C VAL A 191 7.52 31.97 0.75
N PHE A 192 6.76 31.52 -0.25
CA PHE A 192 7.31 30.78 -1.39
C PHE A 192 8.37 31.60 -2.13
N ARG A 193 8.09 32.87 -2.44
CA ARG A 193 9.05 33.77 -3.13
C ARG A 193 10.34 33.94 -2.34
N GLU A 194 10.27 34.15 -1.03
CA GLU A 194 11.46 34.26 -0.19
C GLU A 194 12.26 32.95 -0.14
N ILE A 195 11.59 31.79 -0.04
CA ILE A 195 12.27 30.49 0.03
C ILE A 195 12.94 30.14 -1.30
N ALA A 196 12.27 30.42 -2.42
CA ALA A 196 12.73 30.06 -3.77
C ALA A 196 14.10 30.67 -4.10
N VAL A 197 14.45 31.83 -3.52
CA VAL A 197 15.77 32.47 -3.66
C VAL A 197 16.90 31.56 -3.17
N TYR A 198 16.72 30.88 -2.04
CA TYR A 198 17.77 30.04 -1.44
C TYR A 198 17.60 28.55 -1.75
N ALA A 199 16.46 28.17 -2.33
CA ALA A 199 16.06 26.80 -2.63
C ALA A 199 15.51 26.69 -4.06
N PRO A 200 16.37 26.83 -5.10
CA PRO A 200 15.94 26.83 -6.50
C PRO A 200 15.36 25.48 -6.95
N GLU A 201 15.61 24.40 -6.22
CA GLU A 201 14.98 23.10 -6.47
C GLU A 201 13.51 23.01 -6.05
N LEU A 202 12.98 23.99 -5.30
CA LEU A 202 11.59 24.01 -4.87
C LEU A 202 10.69 24.30 -6.09
N ARG A 203 9.87 23.33 -6.45
CA ARG A 203 8.79 23.52 -7.42
C ARG A 203 7.52 24.00 -6.71
N GLY A 204 6.87 24.99 -7.32
CA GLY A 204 5.61 25.53 -6.82
C GLY A 204 4.64 25.81 -7.97
N PHE A 205 3.37 25.55 -7.73
CA PHE A 205 2.27 25.79 -8.68
C PHE A 205 1.31 26.78 -8.06
N ALA A 206 0.96 27.86 -8.77
CA ALA A 206 0.04 28.87 -8.25
C ALA A 206 -1.34 28.23 -7.98
N LEU A 207 -1.87 28.40 -6.77
CA LEU A 207 -3.11 27.74 -6.35
C LEU A 207 -4.31 28.06 -7.26
N ARG A 208 -4.37 29.29 -7.79
CA ARG A 208 -5.47 29.76 -8.65
C ARG A 208 -5.51 29.09 -10.02
N SER A 209 -4.36 28.70 -10.56
CA SER A 209 -4.25 28.15 -11.92
C SER A 209 -3.76 26.71 -11.92
N CYS A 210 -3.55 26.11 -10.75
CA CYS A 210 -3.11 24.74 -10.67
C CYS A 210 -4.26 23.79 -11.01
N CYS A 211 -4.02 22.91 -11.96
CA CYS A 211 -4.91 21.79 -12.27
C CYS A 211 -4.07 20.51 -12.34
N ASP A 212 -4.75 19.39 -12.13
CA ASP A 212 -4.15 18.09 -12.39
C ASP A 212 -3.81 17.96 -13.88
N CYS A 213 -2.74 17.25 -14.20
CA CYS A 213 -2.33 17.02 -15.58
C CYS A 213 -3.42 16.29 -16.36
N THR A 214 -4.00 16.96 -17.36
CA THR A 214 -5.11 16.42 -18.17
C THR A 214 -4.77 15.05 -18.78
N THR A 215 -3.55 14.88 -19.31
CA THR A 215 -3.12 13.60 -19.88
C THR A 215 -3.13 12.49 -18.83
N CYS A 216 -2.58 12.75 -17.64
CA CYS A 216 -2.55 11.75 -16.57
C CYS A 216 -3.93 11.45 -15.99
N VAL A 217 -4.84 12.44 -15.96
CA VAL A 217 -6.24 12.24 -15.56
C VAL A 217 -6.94 11.34 -16.58
N LEU A 218 -6.84 11.64 -17.87
CA LEU A 218 -7.46 10.84 -18.93
C LEU A 218 -6.90 9.41 -18.98
N GLU A 219 -5.59 9.23 -18.82
CA GLU A 219 -4.99 7.89 -18.73
C GLU A 219 -5.48 7.11 -17.50
N GLN A 220 -5.68 7.79 -16.38
CA GLN A 220 -6.20 7.16 -15.17
C GLN A 220 -7.66 6.74 -15.38
N GLU A 221 -8.50 7.63 -15.90
CA GLU A 221 -9.89 7.35 -16.23
C GLU A 221 -10.01 6.18 -17.23
N ALA A 222 -9.17 6.15 -18.26
CA ALA A 222 -9.13 5.06 -19.23
C ALA A 222 -8.76 3.72 -18.59
N ARG A 223 -7.76 3.70 -17.69
CA ARG A 223 -7.37 2.48 -16.95
C ARG A 223 -8.47 2.01 -16.00
N GLU A 224 -9.14 2.93 -15.32
CA GLU A 224 -10.26 2.62 -14.42
C GLU A 224 -11.45 2.06 -15.19
N LEU A 225 -11.76 2.64 -16.35
CA LEU A 225 -12.80 2.16 -17.25
C LEU A 225 -12.48 0.78 -17.82
N GLU A 226 -11.25 0.57 -18.31
CA GLU A 226 -10.79 -0.76 -18.78
C GLU A 226 -10.86 -1.81 -17.65
N ALA A 227 -10.48 -1.44 -16.43
CA ALA A 227 -10.57 -2.33 -15.28
C ALA A 227 -12.03 -2.69 -14.97
N GLU A 228 -12.95 -1.73 -15.01
CA GLU A 228 -14.37 -1.97 -14.75
C GLU A 228 -15.03 -2.79 -15.86
N GLU A 229 -14.69 -2.53 -17.12
CA GLU A 229 -15.11 -3.34 -18.26
C GLU A 229 -14.61 -4.79 -18.13
N LYS A 230 -13.36 -5.00 -17.72
CA LYS A 230 -12.81 -6.34 -17.45
C LYS A 230 -13.57 -7.04 -16.32
N LYS A 231 -13.92 -6.33 -15.23
CA LYS A 231 -14.74 -6.90 -14.13
C LYS A 231 -16.12 -7.30 -14.62
N ARG A 232 -16.77 -6.43 -15.39
CA ARG A 232 -18.09 -6.66 -15.95
C ARG A 232 -18.10 -7.81 -16.95
N ALA A 233 -17.16 -7.81 -17.90
CA ALA A 233 -16.99 -8.90 -18.86
C ALA A 233 -16.71 -10.24 -18.18
N ARG A 234 -15.93 -10.25 -17.09
CA ARG A 234 -15.70 -11.45 -16.29
C ARG A 234 -16.99 -11.92 -15.62
N PHE A 235 -17.72 -11.03 -14.96
CA PHE A 235 -18.99 -11.37 -14.34
C PHE A 235 -20.00 -11.90 -15.37
N ASP A 236 -20.13 -11.21 -16.50
CA ASP A 236 -21.04 -11.57 -17.58
C ASP A 236 -20.65 -12.91 -18.21
N GLY A 237 -19.37 -13.14 -18.52
CA GLY A 237 -18.89 -14.42 -19.04
C GLY A 237 -19.11 -15.59 -18.10
N GLU A 238 -19.03 -15.34 -16.79
CA GLU A 238 -19.14 -16.38 -15.76
C GLU A 238 -20.54 -16.58 -15.19
N ILE A 239 -21.48 -15.66 -15.41
CA ILE A 239 -22.81 -15.70 -14.77
C ILE A 239 -23.94 -15.45 -15.77
N ALA A 240 -23.74 -14.62 -16.81
CA ALA A 240 -24.84 -14.15 -17.65
C ALA A 240 -25.66 -15.30 -18.25
N GLY A 241 -26.98 -15.15 -18.18
CA GLY A 241 -27.95 -16.12 -18.69
C GLY A 241 -28.19 -17.36 -17.81
N SER A 242 -27.51 -17.50 -16.67
CA SER A 242 -27.65 -18.66 -15.77
C SER A 242 -28.11 -18.24 -14.37
N GLU A 243 -29.43 -18.34 -14.13
CA GLU A 243 -30.02 -18.09 -12.81
C GLU A 243 -29.45 -19.03 -11.74
N VAL A 244 -29.22 -20.30 -12.10
CA VAL A 244 -28.61 -21.30 -11.21
C VAL A 244 -27.19 -20.92 -10.76
N MET A 245 -26.39 -20.31 -11.63
CA MET A 245 -25.03 -19.86 -11.27
C MET A 245 -25.06 -18.61 -10.40
N LEU A 246 -26.04 -17.72 -10.62
CA LEU A 246 -26.27 -16.56 -9.76
C LEU A 246 -26.67 -17.00 -8.35
N GLU A 247 -27.57 -17.98 -8.22
CA GLU A 247 -27.97 -18.55 -6.93
C GLU A 247 -26.78 -19.19 -6.20
N LEU A 248 -25.97 -19.99 -6.92
CA LEU A 248 -24.76 -20.60 -6.37
C LEU A 248 -23.74 -19.56 -5.88
N LEU A 249 -23.59 -18.44 -6.61
CA LEU A 249 -22.72 -17.33 -6.23
C LEU A 249 -23.17 -16.69 -4.92
N GLN A 250 -24.47 -16.51 -4.72
CA GLN A 250 -25.05 -15.84 -3.55
C GLN A 250 -25.18 -16.77 -2.32
N ARG A 251 -25.12 -18.09 -2.53
CA ARG A 251 -25.30 -19.10 -1.48
C ARG A 251 -24.25 -18.99 -0.35
N LYS A 252 -24.75 -19.00 0.89
CA LYS A 252 -23.92 -18.97 2.12
C LYS A 252 -23.91 -20.28 2.89
N ASN A 253 -24.95 -21.10 2.75
CA ASN A 253 -25.20 -22.25 3.62
C ASN A 253 -24.44 -23.52 3.21
N GLY A 254 -23.79 -23.53 2.03
CA GLY A 254 -23.04 -24.68 1.52
C GLY A 254 -23.89 -25.83 0.97
N TYR A 255 -25.21 -25.63 0.86
CA TYR A 255 -26.17 -26.56 0.24
C TYR A 255 -27.39 -25.78 -0.28
N PRO A 256 -28.17 -26.31 -1.25
CA PRO A 256 -29.32 -25.60 -1.82
C PRO A 256 -30.49 -25.52 -0.84
N ASN A 257 -31.25 -24.42 -0.88
CA ASN A 257 -32.34 -24.15 0.08
C ASN A 257 -33.45 -25.23 0.05
N GLY A 258 -33.66 -25.89 -1.10
CA GLY A 258 -34.63 -26.98 -1.25
C GLY A 258 -34.11 -28.39 -0.95
N LEU A 259 -32.93 -28.55 -0.33
CA LEU A 259 -32.41 -29.88 0.04
C LEU A 259 -33.22 -30.53 1.16
N PHE A 260 -33.69 -29.75 2.12
CA PHE A 260 -34.49 -30.21 3.26
C PHE A 260 -35.90 -29.62 3.19
N SER A 261 -36.89 -30.37 3.67
CA SER A 261 -38.25 -29.84 3.84
C SER A 261 -38.25 -28.67 4.82
N PRO A 262 -39.11 -27.66 4.62
CA PRO A 262 -39.41 -26.68 5.66
C PRO A 262 -39.82 -27.41 6.93
N VAL A 263 -39.19 -27.07 8.06
CA VAL A 263 -39.50 -27.69 9.35
C VAL A 263 -40.80 -27.06 9.85
N ASP A 264 -41.91 -27.81 9.85
CA ASP A 264 -43.10 -27.39 10.57
C ASP A 264 -42.77 -27.27 12.05
N THR A 265 -43.23 -26.18 12.67
CA THR A 265 -42.86 -25.64 13.99
C THR A 265 -43.25 -26.51 15.20
N ALA A 266 -43.04 -27.83 15.14
CA ALA A 266 -43.36 -28.77 16.21
C ALA A 266 -42.18 -29.70 16.53
N GLY A 267 -41.32 -29.25 17.44
CA GLY A 267 -40.59 -30.10 18.39
C GLY A 267 -39.39 -30.95 17.92
N SER A 268 -39.22 -31.26 16.63
CA SER A 268 -38.08 -32.06 16.15
C SER A 268 -36.98 -31.17 15.55
N ARG A 269 -35.77 -31.22 16.12
CA ARG A 269 -34.57 -30.52 15.59
C ARG A 269 -33.88 -31.24 14.43
N GLN A 270 -34.42 -32.37 13.96
CA GLN A 270 -33.84 -33.14 12.87
C GLN A 270 -34.38 -32.62 11.52
N GLN A 271 -33.45 -32.30 10.61
CA GLN A 271 -33.79 -31.88 9.26
C GLN A 271 -34.14 -33.13 8.43
N GLN A 272 -35.29 -33.13 7.76
CA GLN A 272 -35.67 -34.22 6.86
C GLN A 272 -35.42 -33.80 5.41
N LEU A 273 -34.81 -34.67 4.60
CA LEU A 273 -34.61 -34.39 3.18
C LEU A 273 -35.95 -34.18 2.49
N ALA A 274 -36.01 -33.19 1.59
CA ALA A 274 -37.24 -32.83 0.92
C ALA A 274 -37.80 -34.02 0.10
N PRO A 275 -39.06 -34.44 0.31
CA PRO A 275 -39.69 -35.42 -0.54
C PRO A 275 -39.96 -34.75 -1.88
N HIS A 276 -39.24 -35.17 -2.93
CA HIS A 276 -39.50 -34.71 -4.28
C HIS A 276 -40.75 -35.40 -4.81
N LEU A 277 -41.90 -34.77 -4.54
CA LEU A 277 -43.20 -35.22 -5.03
C LEU A 277 -43.33 -34.83 -6.51
N SER A 278 -43.58 -35.82 -7.36
CA SER A 278 -43.81 -35.61 -8.79
C SER A 278 -45.15 -34.90 -9.00
N VAL A 279 -45.13 -33.57 -9.07
CA VAL A 279 -46.27 -32.79 -9.57
C VAL A 279 -45.99 -32.51 -11.04
N ASN A 280 -46.82 -33.06 -11.93
CA ASN A 280 -46.77 -32.91 -13.39
C ASN A 280 -45.62 -33.63 -14.14
N GLY A 281 -45.08 -34.72 -13.59
CA GLY A 281 -44.42 -35.76 -14.38
C GLY A 281 -43.01 -35.48 -14.91
N ARG A 282 -42.21 -34.60 -14.28
CA ARG A 282 -40.84 -34.31 -14.76
C ARG A 282 -39.65 -34.73 -13.89
N SER A 283 -39.84 -35.24 -12.67
CA SER A 283 -38.82 -36.13 -12.05
C SER A 283 -39.38 -36.86 -10.82
N LYS A 284 -38.94 -38.11 -10.60
CA LYS A 284 -39.26 -38.92 -9.42
C LYS A 284 -38.26 -38.74 -8.26
N TYR A 285 -37.17 -38.02 -8.50
CA TYR A 285 -36.05 -37.84 -7.57
C TYR A 285 -35.28 -36.56 -7.88
N ALA A 286 -34.52 -36.04 -6.92
CA ALA A 286 -33.60 -34.94 -7.15
C ALA A 286 -32.15 -35.40 -7.03
N THR A 287 -31.33 -35.00 -7.99
CA THR A 287 -29.90 -35.30 -8.01
C THR A 287 -29.10 -34.10 -7.49
N TYR A 288 -28.11 -34.41 -6.65
CA TYR A 288 -27.16 -33.44 -6.12
C TYR A 288 -25.72 -33.93 -6.30
N PHE A 289 -24.77 -33.00 -6.32
CA PHE A 289 -23.34 -33.29 -6.45
C PHE A 289 -22.52 -32.58 -5.37
N LEU A 290 -21.30 -33.09 -5.14
CA LEU A 290 -20.33 -32.51 -4.25
C LEU A 290 -19.29 -31.69 -5.03
N VAL A 291 -19.06 -30.45 -4.60
CA VAL A 291 -18.02 -29.57 -5.14
C VAL A 291 -17.10 -29.11 -4.00
N PRO A 292 -15.76 -29.12 -4.18
CA PRO A 292 -14.85 -28.68 -3.13
C PRO A 292 -15.11 -27.22 -2.75
N LYS A 293 -15.33 -26.96 -1.45
CA LYS A 293 -15.57 -25.62 -0.91
C LYS A 293 -14.42 -24.66 -1.20
N LYS A 294 -13.17 -25.16 -1.16
CA LYS A 294 -11.98 -24.39 -1.52
C LYS A 294 -12.05 -23.91 -2.98
N TRP A 295 -12.50 -24.77 -3.88
CA TRP A 295 -12.66 -24.43 -5.30
C TRP A 295 -13.77 -23.40 -5.49
N LEU A 296 -14.95 -23.61 -4.88
CA LEU A 296 -16.05 -22.64 -4.95
C LEU A 296 -15.68 -21.27 -4.37
N ASN A 297 -14.91 -21.23 -3.29
CA ASN A 297 -14.42 -19.96 -2.75
C ASN A 297 -13.47 -19.25 -3.70
N LYS A 298 -12.61 -19.98 -4.42
CA LYS A 298 -11.74 -19.40 -5.45
C LYS A 298 -12.58 -18.90 -6.64
N TRP A 299 -13.56 -19.68 -7.09
CA TRP A 299 -14.51 -19.28 -8.12
C TRP A 299 -15.29 -18.01 -7.75
N ARG A 300 -15.88 -17.94 -6.55
CA ARG A 300 -16.59 -16.75 -6.06
C ARG A 300 -15.70 -15.50 -6.03
N LYS A 301 -14.43 -15.65 -5.63
CA LYS A 301 -13.46 -14.54 -5.65
C LYS A 301 -13.13 -14.12 -7.08
N PHE A 302 -12.93 -15.07 -7.98
CA PHE A 302 -12.66 -14.82 -9.38
C PHE A 302 -13.81 -14.03 -10.03
N VAL A 303 -15.05 -14.54 -9.93
CA VAL A 303 -16.26 -13.90 -10.48
C VAL A 303 -16.48 -12.50 -9.91
N ARG A 304 -16.28 -12.32 -8.59
CA ARG A 304 -16.41 -11.01 -7.92
C ARG A 304 -15.22 -10.08 -8.13
N SER A 305 -14.25 -10.46 -8.96
CA SER A 305 -13.03 -9.70 -9.20
C SER A 305 -12.26 -9.36 -7.91
N GLN A 306 -12.30 -10.26 -6.93
CA GLN A 306 -11.54 -10.20 -5.67
C GLN A 306 -10.25 -11.03 -5.75
N GLY A 307 -10.04 -11.74 -6.86
CA GLY A 307 -8.81 -12.45 -7.20
C GLY A 307 -8.71 -12.60 -8.72
N ASP A 308 -7.49 -12.68 -9.24
CA ASP A 308 -7.25 -12.70 -10.70
C ASP A 308 -7.22 -14.10 -11.29
N ASP A 309 -6.93 -15.11 -10.47
CA ASP A 309 -6.80 -16.49 -10.93
C ASP A 309 -8.15 -17.18 -11.10
N ALA A 310 -8.42 -17.66 -12.32
CA ALA A 310 -9.50 -18.59 -12.57
C ALA A 310 -9.38 -19.82 -11.65
N PRO A 311 -10.50 -20.40 -11.18
CA PRO A 311 -10.48 -21.50 -10.23
C PRO A 311 -9.83 -22.78 -10.79
N GLY A 312 -9.79 -22.94 -12.11
CA GLY A 312 -9.35 -24.17 -12.78
C GLY A 312 -10.46 -25.23 -12.77
N PRO A 313 -10.17 -26.48 -13.17
CA PRO A 313 -11.18 -27.54 -13.19
C PRO A 313 -11.65 -27.94 -11.79
N VAL A 314 -12.87 -28.46 -11.70
CA VAL A 314 -13.41 -29.04 -10.46
C VAL A 314 -12.76 -30.41 -10.23
N LEU A 315 -11.98 -30.53 -9.17
CA LEU A 315 -11.23 -31.75 -8.84
C LEU A 315 -11.85 -32.48 -7.65
N ASN A 316 -12.35 -33.70 -7.89
CA ASN A 316 -13.00 -34.55 -6.89
C ASN A 316 -12.27 -35.90 -6.70
N ALA A 317 -11.06 -36.08 -7.25
CA ALA A 317 -10.30 -37.32 -7.15
C ALA A 317 -10.12 -37.85 -5.72
N GLU A 318 -10.05 -36.97 -4.70
CA GLU A 318 -9.97 -37.37 -3.30
C GLU A 318 -11.20 -38.14 -2.78
N LEU A 319 -12.33 -38.04 -3.48
CA LEU A 319 -13.57 -38.75 -3.17
C LEU A 319 -13.68 -40.09 -3.88
N VAL A 320 -12.63 -40.54 -4.57
CA VAL A 320 -12.63 -41.80 -5.34
C VAL A 320 -11.61 -42.77 -4.74
N CYS A 321 -12.08 -43.94 -4.32
CA CYS A 321 -11.22 -45.05 -3.99
C CYS A 321 -10.77 -45.74 -5.29
N LEU A 322 -9.54 -45.47 -5.72
CA LEU A 322 -8.99 -46.05 -6.96
C LEU A 322 -8.94 -47.58 -6.91
N SER A 323 -8.63 -48.17 -5.76
CA SER A 323 -8.51 -49.62 -5.59
C SER A 323 -9.84 -50.36 -5.73
N HIS A 324 -10.94 -49.75 -5.28
CA HIS A 324 -12.26 -50.39 -5.28
C HIS A 324 -13.23 -49.80 -6.30
N GLN A 325 -12.82 -48.74 -7.02
CA GLN A 325 -13.67 -47.97 -7.93
C GLN A 325 -14.98 -47.52 -7.28
N LYS A 326 -14.89 -47.13 -6.01
CA LYS A 326 -16.01 -46.72 -5.15
C LYS A 326 -15.79 -45.31 -4.62
N THR A 327 -16.85 -44.64 -4.18
CA THR A 327 -16.73 -43.28 -3.61
C THR A 327 -16.29 -43.33 -2.16
N ILE A 328 -15.42 -42.42 -1.75
CA ILE A 328 -15.08 -42.19 -0.35
C ILE A 328 -15.78 -40.90 0.06
N VAL A 329 -16.91 -41.03 0.77
CA VAL A 329 -17.71 -39.89 1.19
C VAL A 329 -17.17 -39.36 2.52
N PRO A 330 -16.98 -38.04 2.69
CA PRO A 330 -16.61 -37.46 3.97
C PRO A 330 -17.70 -37.76 5.02
N PRO A 331 -17.37 -38.32 6.20
CA PRO A 331 -18.36 -38.77 7.19
C PRO A 331 -19.36 -37.68 7.61
N TYR A 332 -18.94 -36.42 7.59
CA TYR A 332 -19.79 -35.29 7.94
C TYR A 332 -20.91 -35.06 6.91
N ILE A 333 -20.72 -35.43 5.65
CA ILE A 333 -21.76 -35.34 4.62
C ILE A 333 -22.83 -36.38 4.88
N SER A 334 -22.45 -37.64 5.13
CA SER A 334 -23.42 -38.70 5.45
C SER A 334 -24.21 -38.37 6.72
N MET A 335 -23.54 -37.85 7.76
CA MET A 335 -24.20 -37.39 8.99
C MET A 335 -25.15 -36.21 8.73
N PHE A 336 -24.72 -35.23 7.91
CA PHE A 336 -25.56 -34.10 7.52
C PHE A 336 -26.83 -34.54 6.76
N LEU A 337 -26.68 -35.44 5.79
CA LEU A 337 -27.80 -35.99 5.02
C LEU A 337 -28.73 -36.87 5.85
N SER A 338 -28.27 -37.42 6.98
CA SER A 338 -29.09 -38.10 7.98
C SER A 338 -29.87 -37.17 8.91
N GLY A 339 -29.79 -35.84 8.71
CA GLY A 339 -30.65 -34.85 9.37
C GLY A 339 -30.03 -34.09 10.53
N PHE A 340 -28.72 -34.25 10.77
CA PHE A 340 -27.96 -33.40 11.68
C PHE A 340 -27.64 -32.05 11.01
N SER A 341 -27.43 -30.99 11.79
CA SER A 341 -27.00 -29.72 11.20
C SER A 341 -25.57 -29.82 10.64
N LEU A 342 -25.24 -28.98 9.65
CA LEU A 342 -23.90 -28.98 9.03
C LEU A 342 -22.80 -28.71 10.07
N ASP A 343 -23.04 -27.76 10.99
CA ASP A 343 -22.09 -27.44 12.07
C ASP A 343 -21.92 -28.61 13.05
N GLN A 344 -23.01 -29.29 13.43
CA GLN A 344 -22.94 -30.49 14.27
C GLN A 344 -22.15 -31.61 13.59
N SER A 345 -22.44 -31.86 12.31
CA SER A 345 -21.80 -32.92 11.53
C SER A 345 -20.30 -32.65 11.34
N LEU A 346 -19.93 -31.40 11.08
CA LEU A 346 -18.52 -30.99 11.01
C LEU A 346 -17.83 -31.18 12.35
N ARG A 347 -18.39 -30.68 13.47
CA ARG A 347 -17.79 -30.82 14.80
C ARG A 347 -17.60 -32.28 15.21
N ALA A 348 -18.59 -33.13 14.96
CA ALA A 348 -18.56 -34.55 15.31
C ALA A 348 -17.46 -35.33 14.56
N THR A 349 -17.03 -34.84 13.40
CA THR A 349 -16.08 -35.54 12.51
C THR A 349 -14.72 -34.85 12.41
N GLN A 350 -14.52 -33.72 13.10
CA GLN A 350 -13.23 -33.00 13.12
C GLN A 350 -12.06 -33.90 13.56
N ALA A 351 -12.27 -34.80 14.51
CA ALA A 351 -11.27 -35.75 14.99
C ALA A 351 -10.86 -36.80 13.95
N ILE A 352 -11.64 -37.00 12.89
CA ILE A 352 -11.45 -38.01 11.83
C ILE A 352 -10.73 -37.40 10.60
N GLY A 353 -10.25 -36.15 10.71
CA GLY A 353 -9.41 -35.52 9.68
C GLY A 353 -10.14 -34.54 8.74
N THR A 354 -11.33 -34.06 9.13
CA THR A 354 -12.06 -33.01 8.39
C THR A 354 -11.34 -31.65 8.52
N SER A 355 -10.33 -31.42 7.69
CA SER A 355 -9.67 -30.11 7.55
C SER A 355 -10.58 -29.14 6.75
N PRO A 356 -10.56 -27.82 7.02
CA PRO A 356 -11.23 -26.82 6.18
C PRO A 356 -10.89 -26.91 4.68
N ALA A 357 -9.71 -27.44 4.35
CA ALA A 357 -9.28 -27.67 2.97
C ALA A 357 -10.01 -28.83 2.26
N ARG A 358 -10.67 -29.71 3.01
CA ARG A 358 -11.35 -30.95 2.56
C ARG A 358 -12.87 -30.90 2.76
N GLN A 359 -13.42 -29.69 2.87
CA GLN A 359 -14.85 -29.46 2.91
C GLN A 359 -15.41 -29.35 1.49
N TYR A 360 -16.63 -29.82 1.33
CA TYR A 360 -17.44 -29.84 0.11
C TYR A 360 -18.76 -29.13 0.37
N GLU A 361 -19.27 -28.46 -0.67
CA GLU A 361 -20.62 -27.94 -0.73
C GLU A 361 -21.48 -28.85 -1.62
N ILE A 362 -22.77 -28.91 -1.32
CA ILE A 362 -23.75 -29.65 -2.11
C ILE A 362 -24.34 -28.68 -3.14
N VAL A 363 -24.38 -29.10 -4.40
CA VAL A 363 -24.97 -28.35 -5.51
C VAL A 363 -26.08 -29.16 -6.17
N THR A 364 -27.04 -28.47 -6.78
CA THR A 364 -28.11 -29.13 -7.56
C THR A 364 -27.55 -29.69 -8.88
N PHE A 365 -28.32 -30.55 -9.54
CA PHE A 365 -27.99 -31.03 -10.88
C PHE A 365 -27.72 -29.89 -11.88
N GLY A 366 -28.61 -28.90 -11.96
CA GLY A 366 -28.45 -27.78 -12.90
C GLY A 366 -27.25 -26.89 -12.60
N GLU A 367 -26.90 -26.73 -11.32
CA GLU A 367 -25.67 -26.03 -10.93
C GLU A 367 -24.41 -26.82 -11.28
N TRP A 368 -24.43 -28.13 -11.07
CA TRP A 368 -23.33 -29.00 -11.45
C TRP A 368 -23.09 -28.98 -12.95
N GLU A 369 -24.14 -29.09 -13.78
CA GLU A 369 -24.02 -28.99 -15.23
C GLU A 369 -23.43 -27.64 -15.64
N ALA A 370 -23.95 -26.53 -15.09
CA ALA A 370 -23.43 -25.20 -15.40
C ALA A 370 -21.95 -25.00 -15.00
N LEU A 371 -21.51 -25.63 -13.90
CA LEU A 371 -20.10 -25.65 -13.52
C LEU A 371 -19.25 -26.54 -14.45
N TYR A 372 -19.76 -27.73 -14.77
CA TYR A 372 -19.10 -28.71 -15.61
C TYR A 372 -18.85 -28.16 -17.02
N ASP A 373 -19.86 -27.55 -17.63
CA ASP A 373 -19.80 -26.99 -18.98
C ASP A 373 -18.75 -25.87 -19.11
N ARG A 374 -18.49 -25.13 -18.02
CA ARG A 374 -17.59 -23.97 -18.02
C ARG A 374 -16.17 -24.29 -17.58
N TYR A 375 -16.01 -25.16 -16.60
CA TYR A 375 -14.73 -25.39 -15.94
C TYR A 375 -14.15 -26.78 -16.17
N CYS A 376 -14.95 -27.70 -16.71
CA CYS A 376 -14.72 -29.14 -16.70
C CYS A 376 -14.61 -29.69 -15.27
N ALA A 377 -15.03 -30.93 -15.09
CA ALA A 377 -14.78 -31.67 -13.86
C ALA A 377 -14.13 -33.01 -14.18
N GLU A 378 -13.19 -33.42 -13.34
CA GLU A 378 -12.53 -34.71 -13.47
C GLU A 378 -13.49 -35.87 -13.15
N PHE A 379 -14.24 -35.74 -12.04
CA PHE A 379 -15.15 -36.76 -11.56
C PHE A 379 -16.40 -36.14 -10.89
N ALA A 380 -17.57 -36.68 -11.23
CA ALA A 380 -18.83 -36.30 -10.61
C ALA A 380 -19.13 -37.25 -9.44
N VAL A 381 -19.18 -36.72 -8.22
CA VAL A 381 -19.62 -37.47 -7.03
C VAL A 381 -20.96 -36.90 -6.59
N GLY A 382 -22.01 -37.70 -6.72
CA GLY A 382 -23.38 -37.25 -6.46
C GLY A 382 -24.28 -38.33 -5.88
N PHE A 383 -25.43 -37.88 -5.40
CA PHE A 383 -26.47 -38.71 -4.78
C PHE A 383 -27.85 -38.25 -5.24
N ASP A 384 -28.79 -39.18 -5.21
CA ASP A 384 -30.19 -38.95 -5.53
C ASP A 384 -31.02 -38.99 -4.24
N VAL A 385 -31.96 -38.06 -4.10
CA VAL A 385 -32.94 -38.05 -3.02
C VAL A 385 -34.26 -38.60 -3.55
N ILE A 386 -34.67 -39.75 -3.00
CA ILE A 386 -35.86 -40.50 -3.37
C ILE A 386 -36.70 -40.70 -2.09
N ASN A 387 -37.92 -40.17 -2.06
CA ASN A 387 -38.83 -40.29 -0.92
C ASN A 387 -38.22 -39.87 0.43
N GLY A 388 -37.39 -38.82 0.45
CA GLY A 388 -36.74 -38.33 1.66
C GLY A 388 -35.53 -39.15 2.13
N ALA A 389 -35.06 -40.12 1.33
CA ALA A 389 -33.83 -40.87 1.57
C ALA A 389 -32.81 -40.59 0.46
N TYR A 390 -31.54 -40.43 0.83
CA TYR A 390 -30.45 -40.25 -0.14
C TYR A 390 -29.85 -41.58 -0.57
N HIS A 391 -29.43 -41.66 -1.84
CA HIS A 391 -28.80 -42.82 -2.44
C HIS A 391 -27.59 -42.37 -3.27
N TRP A 392 -26.39 -42.81 -2.92
CA TRP A 392 -25.20 -42.46 -3.68
C TRP A 392 -25.22 -43.11 -5.08
N ARG A 393 -24.88 -42.33 -6.10
CA ARG A 393 -24.86 -42.81 -7.50
C ARG A 393 -23.72 -43.80 -7.76
N THR A 394 -22.64 -43.71 -6.98
CA THR A 394 -21.57 -44.71 -6.91
C THR A 394 -21.53 -45.25 -5.49
N GLN A 395 -21.38 -46.56 -5.34
CA GLN A 395 -21.37 -47.18 -4.01
C GLN A 395 -20.23 -46.64 -3.14
N GLU A 396 -20.54 -46.40 -1.88
CA GLU A 396 -19.54 -46.00 -0.89
C GLU A 396 -18.52 -47.12 -0.63
N CYS A 397 -17.26 -46.74 -0.50
CA CYS A 397 -16.16 -47.63 -0.18
C CYS A 397 -16.08 -47.88 1.32
N GLN A 398 -16.78 -48.91 1.79
CA GLN A 398 -16.82 -49.30 3.21
C GLN A 398 -15.45 -49.75 3.78
N ILE A 399 -14.49 -50.11 2.92
CA ILE A 399 -13.15 -50.59 3.31
C ILE A 399 -12.19 -49.42 3.52
N CYS A 400 -12.29 -48.39 2.69
CA CYS A 400 -11.37 -47.24 2.67
C CYS A 400 -12.01 -46.00 3.27
N ASN A 401 -12.99 -46.17 4.16
CA ASN A 401 -13.67 -45.08 4.86
C ASN A 401 -12.65 -44.00 5.26
N TYR A 402 -13.00 -42.75 4.94
CA TYR A 402 -12.15 -41.56 5.07
C TYR A 402 -11.50 -41.51 6.46
N GLY A 403 -10.27 -42.06 6.62
CA GLY A 403 -9.75 -42.30 7.97
C GLY A 403 -8.63 -43.33 8.19
N MET A 404 -7.98 -43.90 7.16
CA MET A 404 -6.68 -44.54 7.35
C MET A 404 -5.60 -43.70 6.67
N GLY A 405 -4.98 -42.81 7.44
CA GLY A 405 -3.92 -41.92 6.99
C GLY A 405 -2.71 -42.69 6.48
N GLY A 406 -2.61 -42.85 5.16
CA GLY A 406 -1.36 -43.19 4.47
C GLY A 406 -0.54 -41.93 4.22
N GLY A 407 0.00 -41.33 5.28
CA GLY A 407 1.14 -40.42 5.17
C GLY A 407 2.39 -41.16 5.67
N PRO A 408 3.55 -41.09 4.99
CA PRO A 408 4.76 -41.74 5.45
C PRO A 408 5.23 -41.02 6.72
N SER A 409 4.95 -41.60 7.89
CA SER A 409 5.46 -41.04 9.14
C SER A 409 6.94 -41.38 9.26
N SER A 410 7.73 -40.35 9.00
CA SER A 410 9.13 -40.14 9.29
C SER A 410 9.75 -41.01 10.38
N ASN A 411 10.92 -41.57 10.05
CA ASN A 411 12.05 -41.88 10.92
C ASN A 411 11.94 -41.29 12.35
N GLN A 412 11.67 -42.14 13.33
CA GLN A 412 12.17 -41.94 14.69
C GLN A 412 13.32 -42.93 14.92
N PRO A 413 14.46 -42.48 15.47
CA PRO A 413 15.53 -43.36 15.88
C PRO A 413 15.10 -44.10 17.15
N ASN A 414 15.25 -45.43 17.13
CA ASN A 414 15.13 -46.27 18.31
C ASN A 414 16.09 -45.78 19.40
N SER A 415 15.55 -45.26 20.49
CA SER A 415 16.26 -45.17 21.76
C SER A 415 15.60 -46.12 22.76
N ARG A 416 16.40 -47.11 23.20
CA ARG A 416 16.21 -48.03 24.34
C ARG A 416 15.44 -49.34 24.07
N ARG A 417 16.18 -50.40 23.71
CA ARG A 417 16.71 -51.36 24.68
C ARG A 417 17.90 -52.11 24.09
#